data_AF-A0A0D0D5M1-F1
#
_entry.id   AF-A0A0D0D5M1-F1
#
_cell.length_a   1.000
_cell.length_b   1.000
_cell.length_c   1.000
_cell.angle_alpha   90.00
_cell.angle_beta   90.00
_cell.angle_gamma   90.00
#
_symmetry.space_group_name_H-M   'P 1'
#
loop_
_entity.id
_entity.type
_entity.pdbx_description
1 polymer ?
#
loop_
_entity_poly.entity_id
_entity_poly.type
_entity_poly.pdbx_seq_one_letter_code
_entity_poly.pdbx_strand_id
1 'polypeptide(L)'
;MSPSTTNDLSKWSDEQLHENEDNEDELFEKKSAEHRRWTKARKEAEQWMAEEAARRKVEEEAKRKAEVKVQRRAEVEAKACTEEVARVQSLTSGPLKGKQPRVTASGTAEVTESVGGLPPCYGCSDVGVSCEMRVAGSSKARSCDRCRRLRNKCERPGDAQPSQRRKREEVMSPRAGKKKARMKSPTAEDDEEDAEDGEAKENRDALGALAEVLSAMVGEMQNMAADRRRAAEESHAQMERVLGTLEEIQGCLDPEFVLEELEEGSEEDFEEGEVAEAAEEKEALKGQNEEEEEVDE
;
A
#
# COMPACT_ATOMS: atom_id res chain seq x y z
N MET A 1 46.01 46.85 -59.57
CA MET A 1 44.83 47.74 -59.68
C MET A 1 43.60 46.86 -59.46
N SER A 2 43.21 46.68 -58.20
CA SER A 2 42.07 45.84 -57.81
C SER A 2 40.82 46.72 -57.73
N PRO A 3 39.64 46.27 -58.20
CA PRO A 3 38.43 47.06 -58.13
C PRO A 3 37.84 46.98 -56.72
N SER A 4 37.65 48.13 -56.10
CA SER A 4 36.84 48.29 -54.88
C SER A 4 35.37 48.04 -55.23
N THR A 5 34.80 46.95 -54.73
CA THR A 5 33.35 46.74 -54.66
C THR A 5 32.77 47.66 -53.61
N THR A 6 32.39 48.86 -54.05
CA THR A 6 31.60 49.80 -53.24
C THR A 6 30.22 49.20 -52.99
N ASN A 7 29.93 49.02 -51.71
CA ASN A 7 28.68 48.51 -51.15
C ASN A 7 27.44 49.31 -51.62
N ASP A 8 26.63 48.70 -52.48
CA ASP A 8 25.22 49.07 -52.71
C ASP A 8 24.34 48.44 -51.61
N LEU A 9 24.55 48.86 -50.34
CA LEU A 9 23.78 48.35 -49.18
C LEU A 9 22.50 49.17 -48.89
N SER A 10 22.17 50.20 -49.67
CA SER A 10 21.06 51.13 -49.36
C SER A 10 19.80 50.96 -50.21
N LYS A 11 19.60 49.81 -50.84
CA LYS A 11 18.36 49.48 -51.58
C LYS A 11 17.78 48.15 -51.11
N TRP A 12 17.57 48.03 -49.82
CA TRP A 12 16.51 47.15 -49.34
C TRP A 12 15.23 47.96 -49.48
N SER A 13 14.44 47.64 -50.50
CA SER A 13 13.15 48.26 -50.77
C SER A 13 12.21 48.06 -49.58
N ASP A 14 11.59 49.14 -49.09
CA ASP A 14 10.58 49.14 -48.00
C ASP A 14 9.48 48.09 -48.19
N GLU A 15 9.21 47.66 -49.43
CA GLU A 15 8.27 46.58 -49.75
C GLU A 15 8.60 45.23 -49.07
N GLN A 16 9.87 44.91 -48.76
CA GLN A 16 10.22 43.63 -48.13
C GLN A 16 10.05 43.60 -46.61
N LEU A 17 9.84 44.75 -45.96
CA LEU A 17 9.57 44.79 -44.52
C LEU A 17 8.09 44.51 -44.21
N HIS A 18 7.19 44.74 -45.17
CA HIS A 18 5.75 44.64 -44.91
C HIS A 18 5.20 43.21 -45.00
N GLU A 19 5.81 42.32 -45.78
CA GLU A 19 5.34 40.93 -45.94
C GLU A 19 5.65 40.01 -44.75
N ASN A 20 6.38 40.50 -43.74
CA ASN A 20 6.78 39.68 -42.59
C ASN A 20 5.96 39.94 -41.31
N GLU A 21 5.21 41.05 -41.24
CA GLU A 21 4.40 41.39 -40.06
C GLU A 21 3.15 40.49 -39.95
N ASP A 22 2.52 40.14 -41.07
CA ASP A 22 1.33 39.25 -41.07
C ASP A 22 1.65 37.79 -40.66
N ASN A 23 2.92 37.37 -40.72
CA ASN A 23 3.33 36.00 -40.34
C ASN A 23 3.50 35.80 -38.83
N GLU A 24 3.71 36.86 -38.05
CA GLU A 24 3.94 36.75 -36.60
C GLU A 24 2.66 36.39 -35.84
N ASP A 25 1.52 36.96 -36.25
CA ASP A 25 0.22 36.69 -35.65
C ASP A 25 -0.24 35.24 -35.88
N GLU A 26 -0.04 34.69 -37.09
CA GLU A 26 -0.38 33.29 -37.39
C GLU A 26 0.49 32.32 -36.57
N LEU A 27 1.78 32.65 -36.39
CA LEU A 27 2.68 31.87 -35.55
C LEU A 27 2.24 31.90 -34.08
N PHE A 28 1.81 33.04 -33.57
CA PHE A 28 1.33 33.20 -32.20
C PHE A 28 0.06 32.39 -31.93
N GLU A 29 -0.92 32.45 -32.84
CA GLU A 29 -2.15 31.66 -32.73
C GLU A 29 -1.87 30.15 -32.75
N LYS A 30 -0.96 29.71 -33.63
CA LYS A 30 -0.56 28.30 -33.71
C LYS A 30 0.11 27.81 -32.42
N LYS A 31 1.05 28.59 -31.86
CA LYS A 31 1.71 28.26 -30.58
C LYS A 31 0.71 28.25 -29.42
N SER A 32 -0.22 29.19 -29.40
CA SER A 32 -1.28 29.25 -28.39
C SER A 32 -2.24 28.06 -28.47
N ALA A 33 -2.59 27.62 -29.68
CA ALA A 33 -3.37 26.41 -29.89
C ALA A 33 -2.62 25.14 -29.46
N GLU A 34 -1.31 25.07 -29.74
CA GLU A 34 -0.46 23.96 -29.30
C GLU A 34 -0.34 23.91 -27.77
N HIS A 35 -0.11 25.04 -27.10
CA HIS A 35 -0.06 25.12 -25.64
C HIS A 35 -1.39 24.69 -24.99
N ARG A 36 -2.54 25.06 -25.58
CA ARG A 36 -3.86 24.61 -25.15
C ARG A 36 -4.01 23.09 -25.27
N ARG A 37 -3.56 22.49 -26.38
CA ARG A 37 -3.57 21.02 -26.58
C ARG A 37 -2.67 20.31 -25.56
N TRP A 38 -1.47 20.81 -25.33
CA TRP A 38 -0.54 20.22 -24.36
C TRP A 38 -1.11 20.28 -22.94
N THR A 39 -1.64 21.43 -22.54
CA THR A 39 -2.29 21.61 -21.23
C THR A 39 -3.48 20.64 -21.05
N LYS A 40 -4.29 20.46 -22.09
CA LYS A 40 -5.41 19.50 -22.08
C LYS A 40 -4.92 18.07 -21.91
N ALA A 41 -3.94 17.65 -22.71
CA ALA A 41 -3.35 16.32 -22.62
C ALA A 41 -2.73 16.04 -21.24
N ARG A 42 -2.08 17.05 -20.63
CA ARG A 42 -1.53 16.95 -19.27
C ARG A 42 -2.64 16.73 -18.23
N LYS A 43 -3.73 17.49 -18.29
CA LYS A 43 -4.89 17.34 -17.39
C LYS A 43 -5.55 15.96 -17.54
N GLU A 44 -5.68 15.45 -18.76
CA GLU A 44 -6.23 14.11 -19.02
C GLU A 44 -5.32 13.01 -18.45
N ALA A 45 -3.99 13.15 -18.61
CA ALA A 45 -3.03 12.22 -18.01
C ALA A 45 -3.07 12.24 -16.47
N GLU A 46 -3.17 13.43 -15.87
CA GLU A 46 -3.33 13.58 -14.40
C GLU A 46 -4.61 12.90 -13.90
N GLN A 47 -5.74 13.08 -14.61
CA GLN A 47 -7.00 12.42 -14.30
C GLN A 47 -6.89 10.89 -14.40
N TRP A 48 -6.30 10.39 -15.48
CA TRP A 48 -6.09 8.96 -15.68
C TRP A 48 -5.24 8.33 -14.57
N MET A 49 -4.17 9.01 -14.16
CA MET A 49 -3.32 8.57 -13.04
C MET A 49 -4.07 8.55 -11.70
N ALA A 50 -4.95 9.53 -11.46
CA ALA A 50 -5.77 9.58 -10.26
C ALA A 50 -6.81 8.44 -10.22
N GLU A 51 -7.44 8.13 -11.35
CA GLU A 51 -8.37 7.01 -11.49
C GLU A 51 -7.68 5.66 -11.28
N GLU A 52 -6.52 5.44 -11.91
CA GLU A 52 -5.67 4.26 -11.72
C GLU A 52 -5.27 4.08 -10.24
N ALA A 53 -4.86 5.17 -9.59
CA ALA A 53 -4.52 5.15 -8.17
C ALA A 53 -5.72 4.80 -7.29
N ALA A 54 -6.92 5.30 -7.61
CA ALA A 54 -8.16 4.96 -6.91
C ALA A 54 -8.52 3.48 -7.11
N ARG A 55 -8.44 2.97 -8.35
CA ARG A 55 -8.68 1.54 -8.65
C ARG A 55 -7.73 0.62 -7.89
N ARG A 56 -6.43 0.95 -7.87
CA ARG A 56 -5.42 0.18 -7.12
C ARG A 56 -5.71 0.15 -5.61
N LYS A 57 -6.17 1.26 -5.03
CA LYS A 57 -6.54 1.31 -3.61
C LYS A 57 -7.69 0.37 -3.28
N VAL A 58 -8.73 0.34 -4.12
CA VAL A 58 -9.88 -0.58 -3.94
C VAL A 58 -9.44 -2.04 -4.06
N GLU A 59 -8.58 -2.35 -5.04
CA GLU A 59 -8.05 -3.71 -5.21
C GLU A 59 -7.19 -4.17 -4.01
N GLU A 60 -6.30 -3.31 -3.52
CA GLU A 60 -5.50 -3.54 -2.31
C GLU A 60 -6.38 -3.79 -1.08
N GLU A 61 -7.43 -2.98 -0.90
CA GLU A 61 -8.38 -3.15 0.20
C GLU A 61 -9.13 -4.49 0.11
N ALA A 62 -9.58 -4.86 -1.10
CA ALA A 62 -10.22 -6.15 -1.35
C ALA A 62 -9.28 -7.32 -1.04
N LYS A 63 -8.00 -7.23 -1.44
CA LYS A 63 -6.96 -8.23 -1.12
C LYS A 63 -6.77 -8.37 0.38
N ARG A 64 -6.61 -7.27 1.12
CA ARG A 64 -6.47 -7.28 2.59
C ARG A 64 -7.69 -7.88 3.27
N LYS A 65 -8.89 -7.57 2.79
CA LYS A 65 -10.15 -8.14 3.32
C LYS A 65 -10.23 -9.65 3.08
N ALA A 66 -9.81 -10.12 1.91
CA ALA A 66 -9.73 -11.54 1.60
C ALA A 66 -8.71 -12.27 2.50
N GLU A 67 -7.52 -11.69 2.69
CA GLU A 67 -6.48 -12.23 3.56
C GLU A 67 -6.95 -12.34 5.02
N VAL A 68 -7.57 -11.28 5.57
CA VAL A 68 -8.14 -11.30 6.93
C VAL A 68 -9.23 -12.38 7.05
N LYS A 69 -10.03 -12.61 6.00
CA LYS A 69 -11.05 -13.67 6.01
C LYS A 69 -10.42 -15.06 6.02
N VAL A 70 -9.34 -15.27 5.26
CA VAL A 70 -8.57 -16.54 5.27
C VAL A 70 -7.93 -16.76 6.64
N GLN A 71 -7.30 -15.72 7.21
CA GLN A 71 -6.67 -15.79 8.53
C GLN A 71 -7.69 -16.14 9.63
N ARG A 72 -8.88 -15.53 9.61
CA ARG A 72 -9.95 -15.85 10.57
C ARG A 72 -10.44 -17.30 10.44
N ARG A 73 -10.46 -17.86 9.22
CA ARG A 73 -10.81 -19.28 9.01
C ARG A 73 -9.75 -20.19 9.60
N ALA A 74 -8.47 -19.92 9.31
CA ALA A 74 -7.35 -20.67 9.86
C ALA A 74 -7.32 -20.61 11.40
N GLU A 75 -7.64 -19.47 12.01
CA GLU A 75 -7.71 -19.35 13.47
C GLU A 75 -8.84 -20.20 14.09
N VAL A 76 -10.02 -20.23 13.45
CA VAL A 76 -11.14 -21.07 13.89
C VAL A 76 -10.81 -22.55 13.75
N GLU A 77 -10.16 -22.94 12.66
CA GLU A 77 -9.71 -24.31 12.42
C GLU A 77 -8.64 -24.74 13.43
N ALA A 78 -7.63 -23.91 13.68
CA ALA A 78 -6.62 -24.16 14.71
C ALA A 78 -7.26 -24.33 16.10
N LYS A 79 -8.25 -23.51 16.45
CA LYS A 79 -9.01 -23.65 17.71
C LYS A 79 -9.76 -24.98 17.77
N ALA A 80 -10.42 -25.39 16.68
CA ALA A 80 -11.10 -26.68 16.62
C ALA A 80 -10.11 -27.85 16.81
N CYS A 81 -8.95 -27.80 16.16
CA CYS A 81 -7.89 -28.81 16.33
C CYS A 81 -7.38 -28.86 17.79
N THR A 82 -7.18 -27.72 18.44
CA THR A 82 -6.75 -27.70 19.85
C THR A 82 -7.80 -28.30 20.80
N GLU A 83 -9.08 -28.06 20.54
CA GLU A 83 -10.17 -28.63 21.35
C GLU A 83 -10.30 -30.15 21.13
N GLU A 84 -10.12 -30.62 19.90
CA GLU A 84 -10.08 -32.05 19.58
C GLU A 84 -8.90 -32.74 20.29
N VAL A 85 -7.70 -32.16 20.23
CA VAL A 85 -6.53 -32.68 20.95
C VAL A 85 -6.79 -32.74 22.47
N ALA A 86 -7.39 -31.71 23.06
CA ALA A 86 -7.76 -31.71 24.47
C ALA A 86 -8.80 -32.79 24.82
N ARG A 87 -9.78 -33.03 23.92
CA ARG A 87 -10.74 -34.13 24.07
C ARG A 87 -10.07 -35.50 23.99
N VAL A 88 -9.20 -35.74 23.00
CA VAL A 88 -8.45 -37.00 22.87
C VAL A 88 -7.57 -37.22 24.09
N GLN A 89 -6.84 -36.19 24.55
CA GLN A 89 -6.00 -36.28 25.75
C GLN A 89 -6.79 -36.66 27.00
N SER A 90 -7.98 -36.08 27.20
CA SER A 90 -8.82 -36.41 28.36
C SER A 90 -9.41 -37.83 28.29
N LEU A 91 -9.64 -38.39 27.09
CA LEU A 91 -10.03 -39.79 26.90
C LEU A 91 -8.87 -40.77 27.14
N THR A 92 -7.66 -40.44 26.68
CA THR A 92 -6.45 -41.27 26.93
C THR A 92 -5.99 -41.21 28.39
N SER A 93 -6.28 -40.11 29.08
CA SER A 93 -6.10 -39.96 30.53
C SER A 93 -7.23 -40.70 31.25
N GLY A 94 -7.33 -42.01 31.06
CA GLY A 94 -8.35 -42.84 31.71
C GLY A 94 -8.39 -42.57 33.23
N PRO A 95 -9.53 -42.80 33.90
CA PRO A 95 -9.70 -42.51 35.32
C PRO A 95 -8.60 -43.23 36.10
N LEU A 96 -7.60 -42.48 36.55
CA LEU A 96 -6.50 -42.95 37.40
C LEU A 96 -7.09 -43.34 38.74
N LYS A 97 -7.68 -44.53 38.76
CA LYS A 97 -8.31 -45.13 39.92
C LYS A 97 -7.18 -45.62 40.81
N GLY A 98 -6.88 -44.82 41.82
CA GLY A 98 -6.24 -45.30 43.04
C GLY A 98 -4.73 -45.21 43.06
N LYS A 99 -4.22 -44.07 43.52
CA LYS A 99 -3.22 -43.98 44.58
C LYS A 99 -3.12 -42.51 44.96
N GLN A 100 -3.55 -42.17 46.18
CA GLN A 100 -3.34 -40.84 46.73
C GLN A 100 -1.85 -40.48 46.62
N PRO A 101 -1.49 -39.33 46.00
CA PRO A 101 -0.15 -38.81 46.09
C PRO A 101 0.06 -38.43 47.55
N ARG A 102 0.89 -39.21 48.24
CA ARG A 102 1.38 -38.86 49.57
C ARG A 102 2.30 -37.64 49.37
N VAL A 103 1.73 -36.46 49.60
CA VAL A 103 2.44 -35.18 49.66
C VAL A 103 3.53 -35.32 50.72
N THR A 104 4.74 -35.59 50.26
CA THR A 104 5.92 -35.57 51.10
C THR A 104 6.55 -34.22 50.88
N ALA A 105 6.32 -33.32 51.84
CA ALA A 105 7.03 -32.06 51.94
C ALA A 105 8.51 -32.37 52.17
N SER A 106 9.35 -32.18 51.15
CA SER A 106 10.80 -32.12 51.35
C SER A 106 11.44 -31.30 50.24
N GLY A 107 12.16 -30.26 50.62
CA GLY A 107 13.08 -29.56 49.74
C GLY A 107 12.95 -28.05 49.80
N THR A 108 13.25 -27.47 50.96
CA THR A 108 13.77 -26.11 51.11
C THR A 108 15.08 -26.02 50.31
N ALA A 109 14.96 -25.77 49.00
CA ALA A 109 16.01 -25.08 48.27
C ALA A 109 15.73 -23.61 48.47
N GLU A 110 16.64 -22.91 49.15
CA GLU A 110 16.73 -21.45 49.14
C GLU A 110 17.01 -20.99 47.71
N VAL A 111 15.97 -21.03 46.87
CA VAL A 111 15.84 -20.10 45.76
C VAL A 111 15.64 -18.78 46.47
N THR A 112 16.66 -17.94 46.46
CA THR A 112 16.52 -16.51 46.71
C THR A 112 15.44 -16.01 45.76
N GLU A 113 14.20 -16.00 46.26
CA GLU A 113 13.06 -15.34 45.66
C GLU A 113 13.49 -13.90 45.39
N SER A 114 13.93 -13.66 44.17
CA SER A 114 13.96 -12.33 43.60
C SER A 114 12.49 -11.93 43.49
N VAL A 115 11.98 -11.36 44.58
CA VAL A 115 10.62 -10.85 44.78
C VAL A 115 10.16 -10.20 43.48
N GLY A 116 9.36 -10.93 42.71
CA GLY A 116 8.74 -10.50 41.46
C GLY A 116 9.62 -9.60 40.59
N GLY A 117 10.86 -10.04 40.28
CA GLY A 117 11.82 -9.29 39.48
C GLY A 117 11.20 -8.84 38.16
N LEU A 118 10.77 -7.58 38.12
CA LEU A 118 10.24 -7.00 36.89
C LEU A 118 11.35 -7.06 35.84
N PRO A 119 11.01 -7.41 34.59
CA PRO A 119 12.00 -7.42 33.53
C PRO A 119 12.72 -6.06 33.48
N PRO A 120 14.06 -6.04 33.29
CA PRO A 120 14.80 -4.80 33.09
C PRO A 120 14.18 -3.98 31.96
N CYS A 121 14.32 -2.66 32.00
CA CYS A 121 13.86 -1.83 30.89
C CYS A 121 14.70 -2.14 29.64
N TYR A 122 14.09 -2.12 28.45
CA TYR A 122 14.79 -2.48 27.21
C TYR A 122 16.10 -1.72 26.99
N GLY A 123 16.13 -0.42 27.29
CA GLY A 123 17.36 0.37 27.15
C GLY A 123 18.51 -0.06 28.06
N CYS A 124 18.23 -0.81 29.15
CA CYS A 124 19.26 -1.44 29.98
C CYS A 124 19.51 -2.90 29.60
N SER A 125 18.48 -3.60 29.08
CA SER A 125 18.61 -4.95 28.51
C SER A 125 19.58 -4.98 27.33
N ASP A 126 19.52 -4.00 26.43
CA ASP A 126 20.39 -3.92 25.24
C ASP A 126 21.88 -3.74 25.60
N VAL A 127 22.15 -3.15 26.77
CA VAL A 127 23.51 -2.91 27.27
C VAL A 127 23.95 -4.01 28.25
N GLY A 128 23.10 -5.01 28.53
CA GLY A 128 23.40 -6.10 29.47
C GLY A 128 23.49 -5.65 30.92
N VAL A 129 22.78 -4.58 31.28
CA VAL A 129 22.91 -3.90 32.56
C VAL A 129 21.64 -4.05 33.39
N SER A 130 21.78 -4.38 34.67
CA SER A 130 20.66 -4.37 35.62
C SER A 130 20.19 -2.95 35.92
N CYS A 131 18.88 -2.73 35.91
CA CYS A 131 18.26 -1.47 36.34
C CYS A 131 17.07 -1.72 37.27
N GLU A 132 16.82 -0.79 38.19
CA GLU A 132 15.71 -0.86 39.14
C GLU A 132 14.61 0.15 38.76
N MET A 133 13.35 -0.28 38.83
CA MET A 133 12.21 0.58 38.51
C MET A 133 11.67 1.23 39.79
N ARG A 134 11.89 2.53 39.95
CA ARG A 134 11.42 3.30 41.11
C ARG A 134 10.01 3.85 40.86
N VAL A 135 9.15 3.78 41.87
CA VAL A 135 7.83 4.42 41.85
C VAL A 135 8.01 5.88 42.26
N ALA A 136 7.65 6.82 41.38
CA ALA A 136 7.68 8.23 41.72
C ALA A 136 6.47 8.56 42.62
N GLY A 137 6.74 9.04 43.83
CA GLY A 137 5.76 9.27 44.90
C GLY A 137 4.43 9.84 44.39
N SER A 138 3.32 9.18 44.74
CA SER A 138 1.92 9.41 44.34
C SER A 138 1.49 9.04 42.91
N SER A 139 2.42 8.79 41.98
CA SER A 139 2.07 8.42 40.61
C SER A 139 2.21 6.91 40.36
N LYS A 140 1.33 6.30 39.56
CA LYS A 140 1.50 4.91 39.07
C LYS A 140 2.66 4.77 38.07
N ALA A 141 3.34 5.88 37.76
CA ALA A 141 4.46 5.91 36.84
C ALA A 141 5.72 5.32 37.50
N ARG A 142 6.38 4.42 36.78
CA ARG A 142 7.68 3.86 37.16
C ARG A 142 8.76 4.41 36.25
N SER A 143 9.82 4.95 36.84
CA SER A 143 11.02 5.38 36.10
C SER A 143 12.17 4.41 36.35
N CYS A 144 12.98 4.17 35.33
CA CYS A 144 14.23 3.43 35.47
C CYS A 144 15.26 4.33 36.17
N ASP A 145 15.92 3.82 37.20
CA ASP A 145 16.98 4.52 37.94
C ASP A 145 18.20 4.87 37.07
N ARG A 146 18.50 4.03 36.08
CA ARG A 146 19.69 4.16 35.24
C ARG A 146 19.49 5.07 34.04
N CYS A 147 18.47 4.82 33.22
CA CYS A 147 18.23 5.63 32.02
C CYS A 147 17.26 6.81 32.27
N ARG A 148 16.67 6.90 33.47
CA ARG A 148 15.69 7.92 33.88
C ARG A 148 14.44 8.02 32.99
N ARG A 149 14.23 7.05 32.09
CA ARG A 149 13.04 6.97 31.24
C ARG A 149 11.89 6.32 32.00
N LEU A 150 10.67 6.73 31.66
CA LEU A 150 9.44 6.11 32.14
C LEU A 150 9.24 4.76 31.44
N ARG A 151 8.64 3.78 32.14
CA ARG A 151 8.42 2.41 31.62
C ARG A 151 7.79 2.39 30.23
N ASN A 152 6.77 3.20 30.00
CA ASN A 152 6.06 3.31 28.72
C ASN A 152 6.88 3.93 27.58
N LYS A 153 8.02 4.56 27.89
CA LYS A 153 8.96 5.14 26.90
C LYS A 153 10.16 4.23 26.64
N CYS A 154 10.29 3.13 27.39
CA CYS A 154 11.28 2.09 27.16
C CYS A 154 10.70 0.92 26.38
N GLU A 155 9.41 0.90 26.06
CA GLU A 155 8.85 -0.12 25.17
C GLU A 155 9.36 0.08 23.74
N ARG A 156 9.76 -1.01 23.09
CA ARG A 156 10.22 -1.01 21.71
C ARG A 156 9.08 -0.48 20.83
N PRO A 157 9.35 0.49 19.92
CA PRO A 157 8.37 0.90 18.91
C PRO A 157 8.05 -0.32 18.04
N GLY A 158 6.96 -1.02 18.33
CA GLY A 158 6.58 -2.27 17.67
C GLY A 158 5.86 -3.28 18.56
N ASP A 159 6.10 -3.28 19.88
CA ASP A 159 5.49 -4.26 20.80
C ASP A 159 4.20 -3.76 21.47
N ALA A 160 3.87 -2.48 21.31
CA ALA A 160 2.59 -1.94 21.73
C ALA A 160 1.51 -2.39 20.74
N GLN A 161 0.82 -3.50 21.05
CA GLN A 161 -0.44 -3.83 20.40
C GLN A 161 -1.35 -2.57 20.40
N PRO A 162 -1.90 -2.15 19.26
CA PRO A 162 -2.76 -0.97 19.16
C PRO A 162 -4.15 -1.28 19.72
N SER A 163 -4.26 -1.58 21.01
CA SER A 163 -5.51 -1.95 21.66
C SER A 163 -6.34 -0.77 22.16
N GLN A 164 -5.92 0.48 21.89
CA GLN A 164 -6.65 1.68 22.36
C GLN A 164 -6.90 2.77 21.31
N ARG A 165 -6.86 2.47 20.00
CA ARG A 165 -7.65 3.28 19.07
C ARG A 165 -9.11 2.89 19.22
N ARG A 166 -9.76 3.60 20.15
CA ARG A 166 -11.20 3.59 20.41
C ARG A 166 -11.96 3.62 19.08
N LYS A 167 -12.72 2.54 18.84
CA LYS A 167 -13.94 2.55 18.03
C LYS A 167 -14.80 3.73 18.49
N ARG A 168 -14.80 4.81 17.71
CA ARG A 168 -15.76 5.91 17.91
C ARG A 168 -16.25 6.42 16.57
N GLU A 169 -16.65 5.52 15.66
CA GLU A 169 -17.35 5.93 14.43
C GLU A 169 -18.07 4.76 13.75
N GLU A 170 -18.93 4.03 14.47
CA GLU A 170 -19.92 3.14 13.87
C GLU A 170 -21.16 3.11 14.79
N VAL A 171 -21.75 4.28 15.02
CA VAL A 171 -23.10 4.41 15.58
C VAL A 171 -23.95 5.01 14.48
N MET A 172 -24.48 4.12 13.62
CA MET A 172 -25.78 4.19 12.97
C MET A 172 -25.80 3.14 11.84
N SER A 173 -26.02 1.87 12.20
CA SER A 173 -26.60 0.91 11.26
C SER A 173 -27.98 0.53 11.80
N PRO A 174 -29.09 0.94 11.15
CA PRO A 174 -30.42 0.53 11.56
C PRO A 174 -30.53 -0.99 11.39
N ARG A 175 -30.74 -1.68 12.51
CA ARG A 175 -31.12 -3.09 12.54
C ARG A 175 -32.50 -3.25 11.88
N ALA A 176 -32.51 -3.45 10.57
CA ALA A 176 -33.64 -4.03 9.86
C ALA A 176 -33.74 -5.51 10.26
N GLY A 177 -34.60 -5.81 11.22
CA GLY A 177 -34.89 -7.16 11.70
C GLY A 177 -35.58 -7.98 10.62
N LYS A 178 -34.80 -8.77 9.85
CA LYS A 178 -35.35 -9.82 8.98
C LYS A 178 -35.54 -11.10 9.82
N LYS A 179 -36.81 -11.37 10.16
CA LYS A 179 -37.27 -12.63 10.78
C LYS A 179 -36.91 -13.79 9.85
N LYS A 180 -36.04 -14.71 10.28
CA LYS A 180 -35.86 -16.00 9.62
C LYS A 180 -36.91 -16.97 10.13
N ALA A 181 -37.85 -17.32 9.26
CA ALA A 181 -38.75 -18.45 9.45
C ALA A 181 -37.92 -19.75 9.45
N ARG A 182 -37.95 -20.45 10.59
CA ARG A 182 -37.34 -21.77 10.76
C ARG A 182 -38.27 -22.79 10.10
N MET A 183 -38.04 -23.10 8.82
CA MET A 183 -38.68 -24.25 8.19
C MET A 183 -38.14 -25.53 8.84
N LYS A 184 -39.06 -26.33 9.38
CA LYS A 184 -38.81 -27.70 9.80
C LYS A 184 -38.67 -28.53 8.53
N SER A 185 -37.55 -29.21 8.36
CA SER A 185 -37.38 -30.24 7.34
C SER A 185 -38.24 -31.47 7.73
N PRO A 186 -38.91 -32.11 6.76
CA PRO A 186 -39.61 -33.37 6.98
C PRO A 186 -38.59 -34.50 7.12
N THR A 187 -38.75 -35.31 8.15
CA THR A 187 -38.21 -36.67 8.23
C THR A 187 -38.93 -37.49 7.17
N ALA A 188 -38.26 -37.78 6.06
CA ALA A 188 -38.70 -38.78 5.09
C ALA A 188 -37.89 -40.05 5.36
N GLU A 189 -38.64 -41.13 5.52
CA GLU A 189 -38.20 -42.45 5.92
C GLU A 189 -37.32 -43.09 4.84
N ASP A 190 -36.47 -44.00 5.29
CA ASP A 190 -35.64 -44.91 4.50
C ASP A 190 -36.48 -45.57 3.40
N ASP A 191 -36.08 -45.37 2.14
CA ASP A 191 -36.46 -46.25 1.04
C ASP A 191 -35.17 -46.67 0.33
N GLU A 192 -34.78 -47.92 0.58
CA GLU A 192 -33.72 -48.61 -0.13
C GLU A 192 -34.20 -48.94 -1.55
N GLU A 193 -33.79 -48.17 -2.55
CA GLU A 193 -33.76 -48.67 -3.92
C GLU A 193 -32.37 -48.52 -4.53
N ASP A 194 -31.76 -49.70 -4.65
CA ASP A 194 -30.64 -50.12 -5.47
C ASP A 194 -30.85 -49.77 -6.96
N ALA A 195 -29.74 -49.60 -7.69
CA ALA A 195 -29.59 -49.23 -9.11
C ALA A 195 -29.82 -47.72 -9.43
N GLU A 196 -28.86 -46.93 -9.94
CA GLU A 196 -27.95 -47.24 -11.05
C GLU A 196 -26.57 -46.53 -10.94
N ASP A 197 -25.51 -47.33 -11.04
CA ASP A 197 -24.10 -46.92 -11.13
C ASP A 197 -23.73 -46.58 -12.60
N GLY A 198 -24.37 -45.56 -13.17
CA GLY A 198 -24.27 -45.22 -14.60
C GLY A 198 -23.68 -43.84 -14.96
N GLU A 199 -23.92 -42.79 -14.15
CA GLU A 199 -23.67 -41.40 -14.58
C GLU A 199 -22.37 -40.76 -14.04
N ALA A 200 -21.59 -41.46 -13.22
CA ALA A 200 -20.39 -40.89 -12.60
C ALA A 200 -19.16 -40.77 -13.55
N LYS A 201 -19.25 -41.25 -14.79
CA LYS A 201 -18.10 -41.29 -15.71
C LYS A 201 -17.96 -40.04 -16.58
N GLU A 202 -19.07 -39.44 -17.02
CA GLU A 202 -19.06 -38.31 -17.96
C GLU A 202 -18.55 -37.00 -17.32
N ASN A 203 -18.79 -36.82 -16.02
CA ASN A 203 -18.34 -35.63 -15.27
C ASN A 203 -16.81 -35.59 -15.05
N ARG A 204 -16.10 -36.71 -15.17
CA ARG A 204 -14.64 -36.73 -15.04
C ARG A 204 -13.94 -36.06 -16.21
N ASP A 205 -14.50 -36.18 -17.42
CA ASP A 205 -13.92 -35.61 -18.63
C ASP A 205 -14.12 -34.09 -18.67
N ALA A 206 -15.30 -33.59 -18.24
CA ALA A 206 -15.57 -32.16 -18.15
C ALA A 206 -14.69 -31.45 -17.10
N LEU A 207 -14.47 -32.07 -15.93
CA LEU A 207 -13.57 -31.52 -14.92
C LEU A 207 -12.10 -31.58 -15.35
N GLY A 208 -11.71 -32.61 -16.11
CA GLY A 208 -10.39 -32.71 -16.72
C GLY A 208 -10.13 -31.54 -17.69
N ALA A 209 -11.06 -31.31 -18.62
CA ALA A 209 -10.97 -30.19 -19.56
C ALA A 209 -10.91 -28.83 -18.84
N LEU A 210 -11.72 -28.63 -17.80
CA LEU A 210 -11.70 -27.39 -17.01
C LEU A 210 -10.36 -27.20 -16.27
N ALA A 211 -9.78 -28.27 -15.73
CA ALA A 211 -8.47 -28.22 -15.09
C ALA A 211 -7.34 -27.88 -16.09
N GLU A 212 -7.40 -28.40 -17.31
CA GLU A 212 -6.45 -28.06 -18.37
C GLU A 212 -6.54 -26.58 -18.77
N VAL A 213 -7.76 -26.06 -18.95
CA VAL A 213 -7.97 -24.62 -19.26
C VAL A 213 -7.44 -23.73 -18.14
N LEU A 214 -7.72 -24.06 -16.88
CA LEU A 214 -7.19 -23.31 -15.74
C LEU A 214 -5.66 -23.39 -15.68
N SER A 215 -5.08 -24.55 -15.96
CA SER A 215 -3.62 -24.73 -16.00
C SER A 215 -2.97 -23.90 -17.10
N ALA A 216 -3.57 -23.86 -18.29
CA ALA A 216 -3.11 -23.05 -19.40
C ALA A 216 -3.16 -21.55 -19.06
N MET A 217 -4.28 -21.07 -18.50
CA MET A 217 -4.43 -19.67 -18.07
C MET A 217 -3.39 -19.29 -17.00
N VAL A 218 -3.13 -20.17 -16.03
CA VAL A 218 -2.09 -19.94 -15.01
C VAL A 218 -0.70 -19.87 -15.63
N GLY A 219 -0.41 -20.74 -16.60
CA GLY A 219 0.85 -20.70 -17.36
C GLY A 219 1.03 -19.39 -18.13
N GLU A 220 -0.01 -18.91 -18.82
CA GLU A 220 0.03 -17.63 -19.54
C GLU A 220 0.26 -16.44 -18.60
N MET A 221 -0.43 -16.40 -17.45
CA MET A 221 -0.21 -15.36 -16.46
C MET A 221 1.22 -15.36 -15.91
N GLN A 222 1.81 -16.54 -15.70
CA GLN A 222 3.20 -16.66 -15.27
C GLN A 222 4.19 -16.18 -16.33
N ASN A 223 3.93 -16.49 -17.61
CA ASN A 223 4.75 -16.03 -18.73
C ASN A 223 4.69 -14.50 -18.86
N MET A 224 3.51 -13.90 -18.84
CA MET A 224 3.37 -12.43 -18.85
C MET A 224 4.07 -11.79 -17.64
N ALA A 225 4.02 -12.40 -16.47
CA ALA A 225 4.74 -11.91 -15.30
C ALA A 225 6.27 -12.01 -15.47
N ALA A 226 6.77 -13.05 -16.13
CA ALA A 226 8.18 -13.20 -16.46
C ALA A 226 8.65 -12.15 -17.49
N ASP A 227 7.84 -11.88 -18.52
CA ASP A 227 8.14 -10.86 -19.52
C ASP A 227 8.21 -9.45 -18.91
N ARG A 228 7.28 -9.12 -18.01
CA ARG A 228 7.33 -7.85 -17.26
C ARG A 228 8.59 -7.72 -16.40
N ARG A 229 9.04 -8.81 -15.76
CA ARG A 229 10.30 -8.81 -14.99
C ARG A 229 11.51 -8.57 -15.90
N ARG A 230 11.58 -9.27 -17.03
CA ARG A 230 12.63 -9.09 -18.03
C ARG A 230 12.68 -7.64 -18.54
N ALA A 231 11.54 -7.06 -18.90
CA ALA A 231 11.48 -5.67 -19.35
C ALA A 231 11.93 -4.67 -18.28
N ALA A 232 11.62 -4.94 -17.01
CA ALA A 232 12.08 -4.12 -15.88
C ALA A 232 13.61 -4.23 -15.67
N GLU A 233 14.17 -5.43 -15.78
CA GLU A 233 15.63 -5.67 -15.71
C GLU A 233 16.37 -4.98 -16.87
N GLU A 234 15.84 -5.05 -18.09
CA GLU A 234 16.41 -4.38 -19.26
C GLU A 234 16.39 -2.85 -19.12
N SER A 235 15.28 -2.29 -18.60
CA SER A 235 15.15 -0.86 -18.30
C SER A 235 16.17 -0.42 -17.24
N HIS A 236 16.36 -1.23 -16.18
CA HIS A 236 17.36 -0.96 -15.16
C HIS A 236 18.78 -0.95 -15.74
N ALA A 237 19.13 -1.95 -16.55
CA ALA A 237 20.42 -2.01 -17.22
C ALA A 237 20.63 -0.83 -18.19
N GLN A 238 19.57 -0.35 -18.85
CA GLN A 238 19.64 0.86 -19.68
C GLN A 238 19.90 2.11 -18.83
N MET A 239 19.20 2.27 -17.72
CA MET A 239 19.41 3.37 -16.78
C MET A 239 20.82 3.38 -16.21
N GLU A 240 21.36 2.22 -15.82
CA GLU A 240 22.75 2.10 -15.35
C GLU A 240 23.77 2.50 -16.42
N ARG A 241 23.53 2.12 -17.69
CA ARG A 241 24.39 2.58 -18.80
C ARG A 241 24.34 4.10 -18.95
N VAL A 242 23.17 4.71 -18.87
CA VAL A 242 23.02 6.17 -18.96
C VAL A 242 23.73 6.86 -17.79
N LEU A 243 23.54 6.37 -16.56
CA LEU A 243 24.23 6.92 -15.38
C LEU A 243 25.74 6.80 -15.51
N GLY A 244 26.26 5.66 -15.99
CA GLY A 244 27.68 5.49 -16.24
C GLY A 244 28.22 6.48 -17.28
N THR A 245 27.48 6.74 -18.36
CA THR A 245 27.89 7.78 -19.34
C THR A 245 27.85 9.20 -18.77
N LEU A 246 26.90 9.50 -17.88
CA LEU A 246 26.84 10.81 -17.22
C LEU A 246 28.00 10.99 -16.24
N GLU A 247 28.37 9.94 -15.51
CA GLU A 247 29.53 9.93 -14.62
C GLU A 247 30.84 10.10 -15.41
N GLU A 248 30.99 9.44 -16.56
CA GLU A 248 32.14 9.62 -17.46
C GLU A 248 32.25 11.07 -17.97
N ILE A 249 31.13 11.67 -18.39
CA ILE A 249 31.08 13.07 -18.80
C ILE A 249 31.46 13.98 -17.62
N GLN A 250 30.89 13.75 -16.43
CA GLN A 250 31.18 14.54 -15.23
C GLN A 250 32.66 14.46 -14.83
N GLY A 251 33.30 13.29 -14.99
CA GLY A 251 34.73 13.12 -14.74
C GLY A 251 35.63 13.81 -15.77
N CYS A 252 35.12 14.09 -16.97
CA CYS A 252 35.81 14.82 -18.04
C CYS A 252 35.61 16.34 -17.96
N LEU A 253 34.61 16.81 -17.22
CA LEU A 253 34.45 18.23 -16.92
C LEU A 253 35.47 18.60 -15.84
N ASP A 254 36.35 19.55 -16.15
CA ASP A 254 37.35 20.03 -15.20
C ASP A 254 36.66 20.52 -13.91
N PRO A 255 37.11 20.09 -12.71
CA PRO A 255 36.58 20.57 -11.45
C PRO A 255 36.66 22.09 -11.30
N GLU A 256 37.44 22.79 -12.12
CA GLU A 256 37.53 24.26 -12.14
C GLU A 256 36.30 24.95 -12.77
N PHE A 257 35.41 24.22 -13.44
CA PHE A 257 34.05 24.68 -13.76
C PHE A 257 33.09 24.46 -12.58
N VAL A 258 33.58 24.66 -11.35
CA VAL A 258 32.67 24.92 -10.23
C VAL A 258 31.80 26.09 -10.68
N LEU A 259 30.47 25.93 -10.56
CA LEU A 259 29.49 27.02 -10.59
C LEU A 259 29.76 27.96 -9.39
N GLU A 260 30.95 28.54 -9.34
CA GLU A 260 31.28 29.67 -8.50
C GLU A 260 30.65 30.86 -9.24
N GLU A 261 29.64 31.46 -8.62
CA GLU A 261 28.86 32.61 -9.12
C GLU A 261 27.66 32.29 -10.04
N LEU A 262 26.69 31.53 -9.51
CA LEU A 262 25.26 31.80 -9.80
C LEU A 262 24.53 32.17 -8.50
N GLU A 263 25.23 32.92 -7.64
CA GLU A 263 24.74 33.43 -6.35
C GLU A 263 24.22 34.88 -6.43
N GLU A 264 24.21 35.53 -7.59
CA GLU A 264 23.70 36.91 -7.69
C GLU A 264 23.02 37.16 -9.03
N GLY A 265 21.70 36.97 -9.10
CA GLY A 265 20.92 37.47 -10.23
C GLY A 265 19.62 36.74 -10.51
N SER A 266 18.64 36.81 -9.59
CA SER A 266 17.23 37.10 -9.91
C SER A 266 16.37 37.00 -8.65
N GLU A 267 16.59 37.91 -7.70
CA GLU A 267 15.50 38.43 -6.88
C GLU A 267 14.75 39.44 -7.76
N GLU A 268 14.14 38.96 -8.84
CA GLU A 268 13.10 39.73 -9.52
C GLU A 268 11.83 39.46 -8.71
N ASP A 269 11.47 40.49 -7.95
CA ASP A 269 10.22 40.70 -7.24
C ASP A 269 9.07 40.55 -8.26
N PHE A 270 8.65 39.31 -8.52
CA PHE A 270 7.43 39.05 -9.26
C PHE A 270 6.29 39.54 -8.39
N GLU A 271 5.80 40.74 -8.72
CA GLU A 271 4.61 41.36 -8.19
C GLU A 271 3.51 40.28 -8.07
N GLU A 272 3.22 39.91 -6.82
CA GLU A 272 2.26 38.91 -6.39
C GLU A 272 0.83 39.45 -6.63
N GLY A 273 0.49 39.75 -7.88
CA GLY A 273 -0.68 40.54 -8.27
C GLY A 273 -1.74 39.79 -9.08
N GLU A 274 -1.50 38.55 -9.52
CA GLU A 274 -2.40 37.90 -10.48
C GLU A 274 -2.50 36.37 -10.31
N VAL A 275 -2.67 35.90 -9.06
CA VAL A 275 -2.93 34.46 -8.77
C VAL A 275 -4.26 34.25 -8.03
N ALA A 276 -5.06 35.31 -7.82
CA ALA A 276 -6.31 35.22 -7.06
C ALA A 276 -7.54 34.75 -7.87
N GLU A 277 -7.55 34.81 -9.20
CA GLU A 277 -8.75 34.45 -9.99
C GLU A 277 -8.84 32.96 -10.41
N ALA A 278 -7.80 32.16 -10.22
CA ALA A 278 -7.84 30.74 -10.65
C ALA A 278 -8.49 29.78 -9.62
N ALA A 279 -8.86 30.27 -8.43
CA ALA A 279 -9.44 29.46 -7.37
C ALA A 279 -10.99 29.44 -7.39
N GLU A 280 -11.66 30.45 -7.96
CA GLU A 280 -13.12 30.53 -7.95
C GLU A 280 -13.79 29.65 -9.03
N GLU A 281 -13.09 29.34 -10.13
CA GLU A 281 -13.67 28.53 -11.21
C GLU A 281 -13.68 27.01 -10.93
N LYS A 282 -13.02 26.54 -9.85
CA LYS A 282 -12.98 25.12 -9.48
C LYS A 282 -14.13 24.64 -8.59
N GLU A 283 -14.95 25.53 -8.03
CA GLU A 283 -16.14 25.11 -7.25
C GLU A 283 -17.40 24.89 -8.10
N ALA A 284 -17.47 25.43 -9.32
CA ALA A 284 -18.65 25.26 -10.20
C ALA A 284 -18.76 23.86 -10.86
N LEU A 285 -17.66 23.10 -10.95
CA LEU A 285 -17.63 21.79 -11.62
C LEU A 285 -17.93 20.59 -10.71
N LYS A 286 -18.29 20.82 -9.44
CA LYS A 286 -18.56 19.73 -8.48
C LYS A 286 -20.05 19.36 -8.36
N GLY A 287 -20.94 19.98 -9.14
CA GLY A 287 -22.39 19.85 -9.00
C GLY A 287 -23.13 19.02 -10.07
N GLN A 288 -22.46 18.30 -10.98
CA GLN A 288 -23.13 17.73 -12.17
C GLN A 288 -23.05 16.20 -12.36
N ASN A 289 -22.59 15.42 -11.37
CA ASN A 289 -22.39 13.96 -11.52
C ASN A 289 -23.26 13.09 -10.59
N GLU A 290 -24.51 13.47 -10.30
CA GLU A 290 -25.42 12.70 -9.43
C GLU A 290 -26.74 12.24 -10.11
N GLU A 291 -26.77 12.07 -11.44
CA GLU A 291 -27.99 11.62 -12.13
C GLU A 291 -27.72 10.55 -13.19
N GLU A 292 -27.22 9.37 -12.79
CA GLU A 292 -27.42 8.12 -13.54
C GLU A 292 -27.54 6.95 -12.53
N GLU A 293 -28.64 6.94 -11.78
CA GLU A 293 -29.14 5.80 -11.01
C GLU A 293 -30.52 5.42 -11.56
N GLU A 294 -30.70 4.12 -11.85
CA GLU A 294 -31.94 3.40 -12.19
C GLU A 294 -32.58 3.61 -13.58
N VAL A 295 -32.22 2.70 -14.52
CA VAL A 295 -33.21 2.11 -15.44
C VAL A 295 -32.98 0.59 -15.48
N ASP A 296 -33.79 -0.12 -14.69
CA ASP A 296 -34.12 -1.54 -14.86
C ASP A 296 -35.13 -1.68 -16.01
N GLU A 297 -34.88 -2.59 -16.95
CA GLU A 297 -35.89 -3.47 -17.59
C GLU A 297 -35.27 -4.81 -18.02
#